data_AF-A0A6G8CQ14-F1
#
_entry.id   AF-A0A6G8CQ14-F1
#
_cell.length_a   1.000
_cell.length_b   1.000
_cell.length_c   1.000
_cell.angle_alpha   90.00
_cell.angle_beta   90.00
_cell.angle_gamma   90.00
#
_symmetry.space_group_name_H-M   'P 1'
#
loop_
_entity.id
_entity.type
_entity.pdbx_description
1 polymer ?
#
loop_
_entity_poly.entity_id
_entity_poly.type
_entity_poly.pdbx_seq_one_letter_code
_entity_poly.pdbx_strand_id
1 'polypeptide(L)'
;MKEKPKAPLAGFNTRTTKIVSALAGKPKQQQTVAARAISNTVSNTASQPDLMVYQQLVEKCINIDTVGVVLDYSDADLPKTFAVVSDSDDVEPDSHRGWGRAESDFGAKTIRVECRKRRAKKGEPVTDRKKLLYIEGSPSYHYQGHNVASSDDLVMLTHDLVKAVHQSHPLNIPRPLRALLAQGRYGEVTRLDVAILVRVPDGVSKAALINAVALANVMAGANMSLYANESTYGDPSSQLRAWKLYDKALEIQRKGKQALPKTEAGKALAHLCEQTVRLEFVFRKKYFANHAYFKGKPVYPMRLTRETIAWMVIEELHRLQLKGKVHRRYGLNELLMIPMPYRSTLAHWQNKLKVRNFLESDQEAKRHWRYLKNRLGVDVFGEPPAEIELPISLLEVLHPNNFVPVPASIKADASVFHQSDMNAALQRQLSKMDRKARGVGLVWVDPYSDPLDEAA
;
A
#
# COMPACT_ATOMS: atom_id res chain seq x y z
N MET A 1 37.87 -41.27 15.32
CA MET A 1 37.81 -40.13 16.27
C MET A 1 38.32 -38.89 15.55
N LYS A 2 37.47 -37.88 15.34
CA LYS A 2 37.86 -36.55 14.85
C LYS A 2 37.12 -35.52 15.70
N GLU A 3 37.89 -34.76 16.47
CA GLU A 3 37.40 -33.70 17.35
C GLU A 3 36.81 -32.54 16.55
N LYS A 4 35.70 -31.99 17.05
CA LYS A 4 35.14 -30.70 16.59
C LYS A 4 35.62 -29.60 17.53
N PRO A 5 35.99 -28.41 17.02
CA PRO A 5 36.40 -27.30 17.87
C PRO A 5 35.21 -26.69 18.63
N LYS A 6 35.43 -26.43 19.92
CA LYS A 6 34.52 -25.78 20.87
C LYS A 6 34.35 -24.30 20.52
N ALA A 7 33.10 -23.83 20.52
CA ALA A 7 32.78 -22.41 20.62
C ALA A 7 32.77 -21.97 22.11
N PRO A 8 33.19 -20.75 22.44
CA PRO A 8 33.29 -20.29 23.81
C PRO A 8 31.90 -19.99 24.42
N LEU A 9 31.75 -20.44 25.67
CA LEU A 9 30.68 -20.08 26.60
C LEU A 9 30.87 -18.63 27.06
N ALA A 10 29.88 -17.79 26.81
CA ALA A 10 29.63 -16.60 27.61
C ALA A 10 28.18 -16.67 28.09
N GLY A 11 27.99 -17.08 29.34
CA GLY A 11 26.70 -17.12 29.98
C GLY A 11 26.25 -15.74 30.43
N PHE A 12 24.95 -15.47 30.37
CA PHE A 12 24.28 -14.62 31.36
C PHE A 12 22.89 -15.18 31.66
N ASN A 13 22.60 -15.15 32.96
CA ASN A 13 21.58 -15.88 33.68
C ASN A 13 20.14 -15.72 33.19
N THR A 14 19.40 -16.81 33.36
CA THR A 14 17.94 -16.88 33.47
C THR A 14 17.39 -15.92 34.52
N ARG A 15 16.42 -15.08 34.14
CA ARG A 15 15.34 -14.64 35.04
C ARG A 15 13.99 -14.90 34.37
N THR A 16 13.40 -16.02 34.77
CA THR A 16 12.01 -16.37 34.52
C THR A 16 11.12 -15.35 35.24
N THR A 17 10.46 -14.47 34.50
CA THR A 17 9.36 -13.66 35.04
C THR A 17 8.05 -14.27 34.57
N LYS A 18 7.37 -15.00 35.45
CA LYS A 18 5.94 -15.27 35.33
C LYS A 18 5.23 -13.92 35.32
N ILE A 19 4.60 -13.55 34.21
CA ILE A 19 3.61 -12.47 34.21
C ILE A 19 2.25 -13.10 33.98
N VAL A 20 1.47 -13.07 35.06
CA VAL A 20 0.08 -13.48 35.18
C VAL A 20 -0.78 -12.65 34.23
N SER A 21 -1.75 -13.31 33.63
CA SER A 21 -2.78 -12.72 32.78
C SER A 21 -3.62 -11.68 33.52
N ALA A 22 -3.72 -10.48 32.97
CA ALA A 22 -4.84 -9.57 33.21
C ALA A 22 -5.11 -8.79 31.91
N LEU A 23 -5.94 -9.37 31.05
CA LEU A 23 -6.48 -8.70 29.87
C LEU A 23 -7.69 -7.86 30.30
N ALA A 24 -7.42 -6.62 30.71
CA ALA A 24 -8.37 -5.52 30.74
C ALA A 24 -7.59 -4.19 30.71
N GLY A 25 -6.88 -3.95 29.61
CA GLY A 25 -6.08 -2.73 29.41
C GLY A 25 -6.82 -1.74 28.50
N LYS A 26 -7.05 -0.53 29.00
CA LYS A 26 -7.64 0.60 28.27
C LYS A 26 -6.91 0.88 26.93
N PRO A 27 -7.61 1.36 25.88
CA PRO A 27 -7.06 1.53 24.53
C PRO A 27 -5.78 2.38 24.45
N LYS A 28 -5.65 3.42 25.29
CA LYS A 28 -4.47 4.32 25.33
C LYS A 28 -3.14 3.61 25.62
N GLN A 29 -3.13 2.52 26.38
CA GLN A 29 -1.90 1.81 26.76
C GLN A 29 -1.39 0.88 25.64
N GLN A 30 -2.29 0.39 24.78
CA GLN A 30 -1.89 -0.42 23.62
C GLN A 30 -1.32 0.45 22.48
N GLN A 31 -1.88 1.65 22.28
CA GLN A 31 -1.35 2.65 21.33
C GLN A 31 0.08 3.08 21.66
N THR A 32 0.38 3.39 22.93
CA THR A 32 1.75 3.80 23.34
C THR A 32 2.78 2.68 23.21
N VAL A 33 2.37 1.42 23.43
CA VAL A 33 3.27 0.26 23.29
C VAL A 33 3.46 -0.13 21.82
N ALA A 34 2.43 0.00 20.99
CA ALA A 34 2.51 -0.19 19.54
C ALA A 34 3.44 0.85 18.90
N ALA A 35 3.23 2.13 19.21
CA ALA A 35 4.07 3.23 18.75
C ALA A 35 5.54 3.06 19.20
N ARG A 36 5.81 2.62 20.44
CA ARG A 36 7.19 2.35 20.91
C ARG A 36 7.84 1.14 20.26
N ALA A 37 7.10 0.04 20.05
CA ALA A 37 7.66 -1.17 19.44
C ALA A 37 7.98 -0.97 17.95
N ILE A 38 7.19 -0.15 17.25
CA ILE A 38 7.38 0.18 15.83
C ILE A 38 8.38 1.34 15.67
N SER A 39 8.39 2.34 16.56
CA SER A 39 9.40 3.41 16.58
C SER A 39 10.82 2.86 16.78
N ASN A 40 11.00 1.76 17.51
CA ASN A 40 12.31 1.13 17.68
C ASN A 40 12.86 0.49 16.39
N THR A 41 12.02 0.17 15.40
CA THR A 41 12.46 -0.23 14.05
C THR A 41 12.83 0.96 13.16
N VAL A 42 12.36 2.17 13.53
CA VAL A 42 12.42 3.39 12.74
C VAL A 42 13.28 4.44 13.46
N SER A 43 14.61 4.30 13.46
CA SER A 43 15.46 5.45 13.78
C SER A 43 16.87 5.40 13.19
N ASN A 44 17.23 6.50 12.53
CA ASN A 44 18.49 7.22 12.76
C ASN A 44 18.47 8.69 12.32
N THR A 45 17.32 9.29 11.92
CA THR A 45 17.31 10.66 11.35
C THR A 45 16.14 11.58 11.73
N ALA A 46 15.04 11.11 12.32
CA ALA A 46 13.86 11.94 12.64
C ALA A 46 13.53 11.93 14.15
N SER A 47 13.05 13.05 14.69
CA SER A 47 12.61 13.12 16.09
C SER A 47 11.28 12.38 16.30
N GLN A 48 11.02 11.87 17.50
CA GLN A 48 9.75 11.18 17.81
C GLN A 48 8.49 12.01 17.51
N PRO A 49 8.45 13.33 17.81
CA PRO A 49 7.34 14.20 17.42
C PRO A 49 7.08 14.24 15.90
N ASP A 50 8.15 14.30 15.08
CA ASP A 50 8.02 14.37 13.62
C ASP A 50 7.41 13.08 13.05
N LEU A 51 7.81 11.93 13.60
CA LEU A 51 7.27 10.63 13.19
C LEU A 51 5.77 10.49 13.49
N MET A 52 5.28 11.08 14.59
CA MET A 52 3.84 11.07 14.90
C MET A 52 3.06 11.94 13.92
N VAL A 53 3.57 13.12 13.56
CA VAL A 53 2.94 13.98 12.55
C VAL A 53 2.89 13.26 11.18
N TYR A 54 3.99 12.59 10.81
CA TYR A 54 4.05 11.83 9.57
C TYR A 54 3.05 10.68 9.55
N GLN A 55 2.92 9.96 10.66
CA GLN A 55 1.94 8.89 10.79
C GLN A 55 0.51 9.41 10.59
N GLN A 56 0.13 10.52 11.22
CA GLN A 56 -1.21 11.12 11.03
C GLN A 56 -1.47 11.56 9.58
N LEU A 57 -0.46 12.04 8.86
CA LEU A 57 -0.58 12.38 7.44
C LEU A 57 -0.80 11.14 6.58
N VAL A 58 -0.01 10.09 6.83
CA VAL A 58 -0.13 8.81 6.11
C VAL A 58 -1.48 8.17 6.35
N GLU A 59 -1.97 8.16 7.60
CA GLU A 59 -3.28 7.58 7.94
C GLU A 59 -4.41 8.10 7.07
N LYS A 60 -4.44 9.42 6.82
CA LYS A 60 -5.48 10.08 6.00
C LYS A 60 -5.40 9.72 4.52
N CYS A 61 -4.27 9.18 4.07
CA CYS A 61 -3.96 8.90 2.67
C CYS A 61 -3.99 7.41 2.32
N ILE A 62 -4.26 6.52 3.28
CA ILE A 62 -4.35 5.08 3.06
C ILE A 62 -5.53 4.75 2.14
N ASN A 63 -5.26 3.99 1.09
CA ASN A 63 -6.26 3.31 0.27
C ASN A 63 -5.89 1.83 0.21
N ILE A 64 -6.77 0.92 0.63
CA ILE A 64 -6.47 -0.52 0.56
C ILE A 64 -6.93 -1.05 -0.80
N ASP A 65 -5.98 -1.53 -1.60
CA ASP A 65 -6.26 -1.97 -2.97
C ASP A 65 -6.66 -3.45 -3.03
N THR A 66 -5.75 -4.33 -2.60
CA THR A 66 -5.92 -5.78 -2.61
C THR A 66 -5.82 -6.32 -1.20
N VAL A 67 -6.75 -7.23 -0.86
CA VAL A 67 -6.78 -7.94 0.41
C VAL A 67 -6.69 -9.43 0.12
N GLY A 68 -5.86 -10.12 0.88
CA GLY A 68 -5.77 -11.58 0.89
C GLY A 68 -5.99 -12.12 2.29
N VAL A 69 -6.83 -13.13 2.44
CA VAL A 69 -7.11 -13.81 3.71
C VAL A 69 -7.14 -15.33 3.56
N VAL A 70 -6.88 -16.03 4.66
CA VAL A 70 -7.13 -17.47 4.77
C VAL A 70 -8.15 -17.73 5.88
N LEU A 71 -9.19 -18.47 5.52
CA LEU A 71 -10.26 -18.90 6.42
C LEU A 71 -10.00 -20.36 6.84
N ASP A 72 -9.97 -20.62 8.14
CA ASP A 72 -9.92 -21.98 8.73
C ASP A 72 -11.35 -22.43 9.07
N TYR A 73 -11.70 -23.70 8.87
CA TYR A 73 -13.08 -24.21 9.05
C TYR A 73 -14.13 -23.63 8.08
N SER A 74 -13.71 -23.34 6.85
CA SER A 74 -14.62 -22.99 5.77
C SER A 74 -14.40 -23.91 4.58
N ASP A 75 -15.44 -24.62 4.20
CA ASP A 75 -15.47 -25.42 2.98
C ASP A 75 -16.30 -24.68 1.91
N ALA A 76 -15.87 -24.79 0.67
CA ALA A 76 -16.59 -24.31 -0.50
C ALA A 76 -16.62 -25.45 -1.53
N ASP A 77 -17.79 -25.71 -2.11
CA ASP A 77 -17.90 -26.54 -3.30
C ASP A 77 -17.44 -25.70 -4.50
N LEU A 78 -16.12 -25.64 -4.69
CA LEU A 78 -15.52 -24.98 -5.85
C LEU A 78 -15.61 -25.93 -7.07
N PRO A 79 -15.96 -25.41 -8.26
CA PRO A 79 -15.96 -26.23 -9.47
C PRO A 79 -14.58 -26.87 -9.72
N LYS A 80 -14.58 -28.15 -10.11
CA LYS A 80 -13.37 -28.97 -10.33
C LYS A 80 -12.72 -28.77 -11.69
N THR A 81 -13.42 -28.14 -12.62
CA THR A 81 -13.03 -27.92 -14.01
C THR A 81 -13.17 -26.46 -14.34
N PHE A 82 -12.10 -25.88 -14.89
CA PHE A 82 -12.06 -24.51 -15.36
C PHE A 82 -12.78 -24.38 -16.70
N ALA A 83 -13.51 -23.28 -16.86
CA ALA A 83 -13.64 -22.65 -18.15
C ALA A 83 -12.77 -21.40 -18.16
N VAL A 84 -11.63 -21.44 -18.85
CA VAL A 84 -10.95 -20.20 -19.23
C VAL A 84 -11.77 -19.63 -20.37
N VAL A 85 -12.61 -18.64 -20.09
CA VAL A 85 -13.21 -17.83 -21.16
C VAL A 85 -12.07 -16.96 -21.71
N SER A 86 -11.48 -17.42 -22.81
CA SER A 86 -10.61 -16.59 -23.64
C SER A 86 -11.47 -15.60 -24.44
N ASP A 87 -10.86 -14.60 -25.09
CA ASP A 87 -11.61 -13.69 -25.99
C ASP A 87 -12.20 -14.43 -27.22
N SER A 88 -11.86 -15.71 -27.39
CA SER A 88 -12.59 -16.69 -28.20
C SER A 88 -13.52 -17.52 -27.31
N ASP A 89 -14.75 -17.76 -27.76
CA ASP A 89 -15.80 -18.58 -27.10
C ASP A 89 -15.39 -20.04 -26.81
N ASP A 90 -14.13 -20.42 -27.03
CA ASP A 90 -13.59 -21.74 -26.76
C ASP A 90 -13.08 -21.87 -25.32
N VAL A 91 -13.58 -22.93 -24.68
CA VAL A 91 -13.30 -23.29 -23.30
C VAL A 91 -12.14 -24.30 -23.27
N GLU A 92 -10.93 -23.84 -22.95
CA GLU A 92 -9.80 -24.76 -22.72
C GLU A 92 -9.69 -25.19 -21.23
N PRO A 93 -9.56 -26.49 -20.94
CA PRO A 93 -9.39 -26.99 -19.57
C PRO A 93 -7.94 -26.80 -19.07
N ASP A 94 -7.78 -26.09 -17.95
CA ASP A 94 -6.48 -25.91 -17.29
C ASP A 94 -5.98 -27.23 -16.66
N SER A 95 -4.74 -27.61 -16.96
CA SER A 95 -4.16 -28.94 -16.74
C SER A 95 -3.61 -29.18 -15.31
N HIS A 96 -3.79 -28.24 -14.39
CA HIS A 96 -3.27 -28.36 -13.03
C HIS A 96 -4.19 -29.15 -12.08
N ARG A 97 -3.86 -30.44 -11.92
CA ARG A 97 -4.50 -31.44 -11.05
C ARG A 97 -4.88 -30.91 -9.64
N GLY A 98 -6.17 -30.74 -9.38
CA GLY A 98 -6.80 -30.99 -8.05
C GLY A 98 -7.14 -29.81 -7.15
N TRP A 99 -7.28 -28.59 -7.69
CA TRP A 99 -7.45 -27.35 -6.92
C TRP A 99 -8.52 -26.49 -7.59
N GLY A 100 -9.60 -26.16 -6.88
CA GLY A 100 -10.62 -25.26 -7.41
C GLY A 100 -10.14 -23.82 -7.28
N ARG A 101 -10.10 -23.09 -8.40
CA ARG A 101 -9.99 -21.63 -8.40
C ARG A 101 -11.26 -21.05 -8.99
N ALA A 102 -12.03 -20.36 -8.17
CA ALA A 102 -13.18 -19.60 -8.62
C ALA A 102 -12.69 -18.22 -9.08
N GLU A 103 -12.97 -17.90 -10.35
CA GLU A 103 -12.91 -16.54 -10.89
C GLU A 103 -14.37 -16.13 -11.16
N SER A 104 -14.79 -14.91 -10.77
CA SER A 104 -16.18 -14.47 -10.95
C SER A 104 -16.51 -14.18 -12.42
N ASP A 105 -17.73 -14.47 -12.86
CA ASP A 105 -18.24 -14.37 -14.25
C ASP A 105 -18.24 -12.95 -14.87
N PHE A 106 -17.86 -11.91 -14.14
CA PHE A 106 -17.82 -10.53 -14.63
C PHE A 106 -16.44 -10.16 -15.20
N GLY A 107 -16.16 -10.53 -16.46
CA GLY A 107 -15.30 -9.84 -17.46
C GLY A 107 -13.86 -9.37 -17.13
N ALA A 108 -13.42 -9.40 -15.87
CA ALA A 108 -12.08 -9.08 -15.41
C ALA A 108 -11.87 -9.73 -14.04
N LYS A 109 -11.13 -10.85 -14.06
CA LYS A 109 -10.49 -11.59 -12.96
C LYS A 109 -10.12 -10.73 -11.72
N THR A 110 -11.01 -10.60 -10.73
CA THR A 110 -10.83 -9.67 -9.57
C THR A 110 -10.66 -10.33 -8.21
N ILE A 111 -11.25 -11.50 -8.01
CA ILE A 111 -11.14 -12.27 -6.76
C ILE A 111 -10.71 -13.69 -7.11
N ARG A 112 -9.62 -14.13 -6.47
CA ARG A 112 -9.07 -15.48 -6.56
C ARG A 112 -9.42 -16.22 -5.29
N VAL A 113 -9.98 -17.40 -5.44
CA VAL A 113 -10.28 -18.31 -4.33
C VAL A 113 -9.50 -19.58 -4.53
N GLU A 114 -8.92 -20.16 -3.49
CA GLU A 114 -8.18 -21.41 -3.59
C GLU A 114 -8.40 -22.25 -2.32
N CYS A 115 -8.84 -23.50 -2.50
CA CYS A 115 -9.05 -24.42 -1.39
C CYS A 115 -7.84 -25.38 -1.26
N ARG A 116 -7.18 -25.39 -0.08
CA ARG A 116 -6.03 -26.25 0.21
C ARG A 116 -6.31 -27.16 1.39
N LYS A 117 -5.81 -28.39 1.36
CA LYS A 117 -5.79 -29.26 2.56
C LYS A 117 -4.74 -28.74 3.53
N ARG A 118 -5.11 -28.57 4.81
CA ARG A 118 -4.15 -28.24 5.87
C ARG A 118 -3.15 -29.40 6.01
N ARG A 119 -1.86 -29.08 5.99
CA ARG A 119 -0.81 -30.05 6.38
C ARG A 119 -0.95 -30.31 7.88
N ALA A 120 -1.12 -31.57 8.26
CA ALA A 120 -1.14 -31.96 9.67
C ALA A 120 0.16 -31.54 10.35
N LYS A 121 0.07 -30.92 11.55
CA LYS A 121 1.26 -30.67 12.36
C LYS A 121 1.74 -32.01 12.95
N LYS A 122 3.05 -32.13 13.21
CA LYS A 122 3.64 -33.32 13.82
C LYS A 122 2.97 -33.57 15.18
N GLY A 123 2.26 -34.70 15.31
CA GLY A 123 1.51 -35.08 16.53
C GLY A 123 0.00 -34.78 16.52
N GLU A 124 -0.55 -34.19 15.45
CA GLU A 124 -2.00 -33.97 15.30
C GLU A 124 -2.63 -35.21 14.59
N PRO A 125 -3.71 -35.81 15.12
CA PRO A 125 -4.35 -36.96 14.48
C PRO A 125 -4.86 -36.61 13.07
N VAL A 126 -4.63 -37.51 12.11
CA VAL A 126 -4.88 -37.34 10.66
C VAL A 126 -6.40 -37.33 10.31
N THR A 127 -7.27 -37.34 11.32
CA THR A 127 -8.70 -37.65 11.17
C THR A 127 -9.58 -36.49 10.74
N ASP A 128 -9.13 -35.23 10.85
CA ASP A 128 -9.79 -34.09 10.23
C ASP A 128 -8.84 -33.37 9.28
N ARG A 129 -8.91 -33.71 7.98
CA ARG A 129 -8.22 -32.95 6.91
C ARG A 129 -8.91 -31.59 6.74
N LYS A 130 -8.73 -30.70 7.71
CA LYS A 130 -9.26 -29.33 7.69
C LYS A 130 -8.85 -28.65 6.38
N LYS A 131 -9.82 -28.12 5.63
CA LYS A 131 -9.53 -27.33 4.45
C LYS A 131 -9.31 -25.87 4.86
N LEU A 132 -8.38 -25.23 4.17
CA LEU A 132 -8.09 -23.81 4.26
C LEU A 132 -8.58 -23.16 2.98
N LEU A 133 -9.37 -22.11 3.11
CA LEU A 133 -9.83 -21.34 1.97
C LEU A 133 -9.04 -20.03 1.88
N TYR A 134 -8.24 -19.89 0.84
CA TYR A 134 -7.52 -18.68 0.52
C TYR A 134 -8.39 -17.83 -0.39
N ILE A 135 -8.53 -16.55 -0.07
CA ILE A 135 -9.28 -15.59 -0.87
C ILE A 135 -8.39 -14.36 -1.03
N GLU A 136 -8.15 -13.91 -2.26
CA GLU A 136 -7.34 -12.74 -2.57
C GLU A 136 -7.99 -11.92 -3.69
N GLY A 137 -8.16 -10.62 -3.50
CA GLY A 137 -8.73 -9.76 -4.54
C GLY A 137 -8.90 -8.32 -4.09
N SER A 138 -9.43 -7.48 -4.99
CA SER A 138 -9.80 -6.09 -4.68
C SER A 138 -11.31 -5.98 -4.48
N PRO A 139 -11.80 -5.80 -3.24
CA PRO A 139 -13.22 -5.60 -2.98
C PRO A 139 -13.74 -4.32 -3.63
N SER A 140 -12.94 -3.25 -3.58
CA SER A 140 -13.24 -1.99 -4.23
C SER A 140 -13.49 -2.19 -5.72
N TYR A 141 -12.56 -2.85 -6.45
CA TYR A 141 -12.82 -3.12 -7.86
C TYR A 141 -14.11 -3.91 -8.08
N HIS A 142 -14.38 -4.92 -7.24
CA HIS A 142 -15.59 -5.75 -7.37
C HIS A 142 -16.90 -4.94 -7.21
N TYR A 143 -17.00 -4.04 -6.24
CA TYR A 143 -18.25 -3.32 -5.93
C TYR A 143 -18.44 -2.01 -6.70
N GLN A 144 -17.36 -1.32 -7.10
CA GLN A 144 -17.42 0.00 -7.76
C GLN A 144 -16.74 0.03 -9.14
N GLY A 145 -16.18 -1.10 -9.63
CA GLY A 145 -15.61 -1.23 -10.98
C GLY A 145 -14.23 -0.59 -11.19
N HIS A 146 -13.66 0.01 -10.14
CA HIS A 146 -12.31 0.58 -10.16
C HIS A 146 -11.67 0.47 -8.77
N ASN A 147 -10.34 0.65 -8.72
CA ASN A 147 -9.59 0.62 -7.47
C ASN A 147 -8.80 1.90 -7.20
N VAL A 148 -9.09 2.98 -7.93
CA VAL A 148 -8.39 4.27 -7.80
C VAL A 148 -8.44 4.83 -6.38
N ALA A 149 -9.65 4.95 -5.83
CA ALA A 149 -9.91 5.28 -4.45
C ALA A 149 -10.59 4.08 -3.78
N SER A 150 -10.21 3.80 -2.54
CA SER A 150 -10.78 2.68 -1.79
C SER A 150 -10.78 2.98 -0.29
N SER A 151 -11.57 2.21 0.45
CA SER A 151 -11.62 2.33 1.89
C SER A 151 -10.28 1.99 2.56
N ASP A 152 -10.05 2.57 3.72
CA ASP A 152 -8.98 2.24 4.66
C ASP A 152 -9.43 1.24 5.74
N ASP A 153 -10.71 0.85 5.75
CA ASP A 153 -11.28 -0.14 6.67
C ASP A 153 -11.05 -1.57 6.15
N LEU A 154 -10.01 -2.21 6.69
CA LEU A 154 -9.65 -3.58 6.34
C LEU A 154 -10.69 -4.60 6.83
N VAL A 155 -11.39 -4.32 7.92
CA VAL A 155 -12.44 -5.22 8.46
C VAL A 155 -13.58 -5.30 7.45
N MET A 156 -14.06 -4.15 7.00
CA MET A 156 -15.11 -4.02 6.00
C MET A 156 -14.70 -4.64 4.67
N LEU A 157 -13.52 -4.30 4.16
CA LEU A 157 -13.02 -4.86 2.91
C LEU A 157 -12.85 -6.38 2.97
N THR A 158 -12.38 -6.92 4.11
CA THR A 158 -12.28 -8.37 4.30
C THR A 158 -13.66 -9.04 4.34
N HIS A 159 -14.60 -8.48 5.09
CA HIS A 159 -15.97 -8.99 5.14
C HIS A 159 -16.62 -9.01 3.75
N ASP A 160 -16.47 -7.91 3.01
CA ASP A 160 -17.08 -7.75 1.70
C ASP A 160 -16.43 -8.60 0.62
N LEU A 161 -15.12 -8.87 0.73
CA LEU A 161 -14.40 -9.85 -0.08
C LEU A 161 -15.00 -11.25 0.10
N VAL A 162 -15.16 -11.68 1.35
CA VAL A 162 -15.72 -13.01 1.67
C VAL A 162 -17.20 -13.09 1.27
N LYS A 163 -17.96 -12.00 1.43
CA LYS A 163 -19.36 -11.90 1.00
C LYS A 163 -19.48 -12.04 -0.52
N ALA A 164 -18.63 -11.39 -1.31
CA ALA A 164 -18.61 -11.49 -2.76
C ALA A 164 -18.34 -12.94 -3.22
N VAL A 165 -17.40 -13.62 -2.56
CA VAL A 165 -17.17 -15.06 -2.82
C VAL A 165 -18.40 -15.88 -2.43
N HIS A 166 -19.01 -15.63 -1.27
CA HIS A 166 -20.18 -16.40 -0.82
C HIS A 166 -21.40 -16.26 -1.75
N GLN A 167 -21.56 -15.12 -2.42
CA GLN A 167 -22.66 -14.88 -3.37
C GLN A 167 -22.54 -15.73 -4.64
N SER A 168 -21.31 -15.99 -5.10
CA SER A 168 -21.06 -16.83 -6.28
C SER A 168 -20.83 -18.30 -5.93
N HIS A 169 -20.19 -18.55 -4.79
CA HIS A 169 -19.79 -19.86 -4.31
C HIS A 169 -20.17 -19.99 -2.83
N PRO A 170 -21.34 -20.57 -2.50
CA PRO A 170 -21.83 -20.64 -1.13
C PRO A 170 -20.80 -21.25 -0.16
N LEU A 171 -20.17 -20.38 0.63
CA LEU A 171 -19.23 -20.75 1.68
C LEU A 171 -19.93 -21.32 2.92
N ASN A 172 -19.53 -22.51 3.35
CA ASN A 172 -20.01 -23.15 4.57
C ASN A 172 -19.24 -22.63 5.80
N ILE A 173 -19.45 -21.35 6.13
CA ILE A 173 -18.87 -20.73 7.33
C ILE A 173 -19.84 -20.89 8.51
N PRO A 174 -19.42 -21.49 9.65
CA PRO A 174 -20.22 -21.54 10.88
C PRO A 174 -20.70 -20.17 11.34
N ARG A 175 -21.95 -20.07 11.85
CA ARG A 175 -22.56 -18.78 12.26
C ARG A 175 -21.68 -17.97 13.24
N PRO A 176 -21.08 -18.55 14.29
CA PRO A 176 -20.20 -17.80 15.19
C PRO A 176 -18.98 -17.19 14.46
N LEU A 177 -18.41 -17.90 13.48
CA LEU A 177 -17.27 -17.40 12.70
C LEU A 177 -17.69 -16.26 11.75
N ARG A 178 -18.94 -16.23 11.28
CA ARG A 178 -19.47 -15.08 10.50
C ARG A 178 -19.56 -13.82 11.35
N ALA A 179 -19.96 -13.93 12.62
CA ALA A 179 -19.96 -12.80 13.54
C ALA A 179 -18.53 -12.32 13.83
N LEU A 180 -17.58 -13.24 14.04
CA LEU A 180 -16.16 -12.88 14.19
C LEU A 180 -15.56 -12.26 12.92
N LEU A 181 -15.99 -12.70 11.73
CA LEU A 181 -15.59 -12.10 10.46
C LEU A 181 -16.05 -10.64 10.38
N ALA A 182 -17.33 -10.38 10.72
CA ALA A 182 -17.86 -9.02 10.76
C ALA A 182 -17.14 -8.14 11.78
N GLN A 183 -16.55 -8.72 12.83
CA GLN A 183 -15.70 -8.03 13.81
C GLN A 183 -14.22 -7.90 13.40
N GLY A 184 -13.81 -8.45 12.25
CA GLY A 184 -12.41 -8.48 11.84
C GLY A 184 -11.52 -9.40 12.69
N ARG A 185 -12.12 -10.33 13.45
CA ARG A 185 -11.44 -11.28 14.35
C ARG A 185 -11.29 -12.67 13.75
N TYR A 186 -11.64 -12.84 12.48
CA TYR A 186 -11.54 -14.09 11.74
C TYR A 186 -11.09 -13.80 10.30
N GLY A 187 -10.38 -14.77 9.71
CA GLY A 187 -9.65 -14.61 8.45
C GLY A 187 -8.23 -14.09 8.68
N GLU A 188 -7.25 -14.98 8.68
CA GLU A 188 -5.85 -14.59 8.83
C GLU A 188 -5.40 -13.84 7.56
N VAL A 189 -4.88 -12.63 7.72
CA VAL A 189 -4.40 -11.80 6.60
C VAL A 189 -3.15 -12.42 5.99
N THR A 190 -3.21 -12.62 4.68
CA THR A 190 -2.14 -13.22 3.85
C THR A 190 -1.59 -12.26 2.81
N ARG A 191 -2.34 -11.22 2.44
CA ARG A 191 -1.89 -10.14 1.56
C ARG A 191 -2.59 -8.83 1.92
N LEU A 192 -1.86 -7.72 1.84
CA LEU A 192 -2.40 -6.37 1.97
C LEU A 192 -1.62 -5.46 1.00
N ASP A 193 -2.31 -4.88 0.03
CA ASP A 193 -1.73 -3.90 -0.87
C ASP A 193 -2.27 -2.53 -0.48
N VAL A 194 -1.39 -1.63 -0.06
CA VAL A 194 -1.71 -0.27 0.41
C VAL A 194 -1.26 0.73 -0.64
N ALA A 195 -2.21 1.46 -1.20
CA ALA A 195 -1.99 2.52 -2.17
C ALA A 195 -2.01 3.89 -1.52
N ILE A 196 -1.09 4.75 -1.97
CA ILE A 196 -0.95 6.15 -1.59
C ILE A 196 -0.84 6.96 -2.87
N LEU A 197 -1.58 8.06 -2.93
CA LEU A 197 -1.51 9.02 -4.02
C LEU A 197 -0.43 10.04 -3.69
N VAL A 198 0.61 10.11 -4.51
CA VAL A 198 1.72 11.05 -4.34
C VAL A 198 1.54 12.19 -5.33
N ARG A 199 1.55 13.42 -4.84
CA ARG A 199 1.51 14.62 -5.67
C ARG A 199 2.74 14.67 -6.56
N VAL A 200 2.52 14.94 -7.84
CA VAL A 200 3.61 15.23 -8.77
C VAL A 200 4.03 16.69 -8.57
N PRO A 201 5.31 16.99 -8.30
CA PRO A 201 5.76 18.37 -8.15
C PRO A 201 5.53 19.21 -9.41
N ASP A 202 5.26 20.50 -9.23
CA ASP A 202 5.08 21.42 -10.35
C ASP A 202 6.31 21.43 -11.27
N GLY A 203 6.08 21.35 -12.58
CA GLY A 203 7.14 21.30 -13.59
C GLY A 203 7.86 19.95 -13.72
N VAL A 204 7.42 18.91 -13.00
CA VAL A 204 7.87 17.52 -13.16
C VAL A 204 6.80 16.73 -13.93
N SER A 205 7.20 15.98 -14.96
CA SER A 205 6.30 15.02 -15.59
C SER A 205 6.22 13.73 -14.78
N LYS A 206 5.07 13.03 -14.82
CA LYS A 206 4.92 11.71 -14.16
C LYS A 206 5.98 10.72 -14.60
N ALA A 207 6.27 10.69 -15.91
CA ALA A 207 7.33 9.87 -16.49
C ALA A 207 8.72 10.19 -15.89
N ALA A 208 9.07 11.47 -15.75
CA ALA A 208 10.35 11.88 -15.17
C ALA A 208 10.48 11.45 -13.70
N LEU A 209 9.41 11.60 -12.90
CA LEU A 209 9.39 11.14 -11.51
C LEU A 209 9.58 9.62 -11.41
N ILE A 210 8.83 8.86 -12.20
CA ILE A 210 8.91 7.39 -12.22
C ILE A 210 10.30 6.92 -12.64
N ASN A 211 10.88 7.50 -13.69
CA ASN A 211 12.22 7.18 -14.16
C ASN A 211 13.29 7.56 -13.13
N ALA A 212 13.14 8.70 -12.42
CA ALA A 212 14.07 9.10 -11.39
C ALA A 212 14.06 8.14 -10.19
N VAL A 213 12.87 7.71 -9.75
CA VAL A 213 12.74 6.66 -8.71
C VAL A 213 13.37 5.35 -9.18
N ALA A 214 13.14 4.96 -10.43
CA ALA A 214 13.77 3.79 -11.01
C ALA A 214 15.30 3.89 -10.99
N LEU A 215 15.87 4.98 -11.51
CA LEU A 215 17.31 5.20 -11.54
C LEU A 215 17.93 5.19 -10.13
N ALA A 216 17.28 5.82 -9.16
CA ALA A 216 17.74 5.82 -7.78
C ALA A 216 17.79 4.41 -7.17
N ASN A 217 16.82 3.55 -7.50
CA ASN A 217 16.82 2.15 -7.09
C ASN A 217 17.94 1.33 -7.77
N VAL A 218 18.15 1.54 -9.08
CA VAL A 218 19.27 0.92 -9.80
C VAL A 218 20.61 1.30 -9.14
N MET A 219 20.80 2.59 -8.85
CA MET A 219 22.02 3.09 -8.20
C MET A 219 22.19 2.55 -6.78
N ALA A 220 21.09 2.27 -6.07
CA ALA A 220 21.12 1.65 -4.75
C ALA A 220 21.35 0.11 -4.80
N GLY A 221 21.44 -0.49 -5.99
CA GLY A 221 21.58 -1.93 -6.16
C GLY A 221 20.32 -2.73 -5.79
N ALA A 222 19.15 -2.07 -5.78
CA ALA A 222 17.89 -2.73 -5.44
C ALA A 222 17.41 -3.64 -6.57
N ASN A 223 16.74 -4.74 -6.21
CA ASN A 223 16.07 -5.60 -7.17
C ASN A 223 14.80 -4.89 -7.68
N MET A 224 14.71 -4.63 -8.98
CA MET A 224 13.61 -3.85 -9.54
C MET A 224 13.26 -4.24 -10.97
N SER A 225 12.07 -3.83 -11.41
CA SER A 225 11.63 -3.90 -12.81
C SER A 225 11.05 -2.57 -13.25
N LEU A 226 11.26 -2.20 -14.51
CA LEU A 226 10.87 -0.91 -15.08
C LEU A 226 10.09 -1.11 -16.38
N TYR A 227 8.97 -0.41 -16.51
CA TYR A 227 8.34 -0.10 -17.78
C TYR A 227 8.51 1.41 -17.98
N ALA A 228 9.44 1.77 -18.86
CA ALA A 228 9.92 3.15 -19.01
C ALA A 228 8.74 4.12 -19.17
N ASN A 229 8.80 5.26 -18.46
CA ASN A 229 7.78 6.32 -18.46
C ASN A 229 6.42 5.95 -17.86
N GLU A 230 6.23 4.73 -17.35
CA GLU A 230 4.90 4.23 -16.96
C GLU A 230 4.85 3.68 -15.54
N SER A 231 5.78 2.80 -15.20
CA SER A 231 5.79 2.14 -13.90
C SER A 231 7.15 1.59 -13.52
N THR A 232 7.46 1.65 -12.24
CA THR A 232 8.64 1.02 -11.63
C THR A 232 8.21 0.20 -10.42
N TYR A 233 8.88 -0.92 -10.20
CA TYR A 233 8.57 -1.88 -9.14
C TYR A 233 9.86 -2.23 -8.41
N GLY A 234 9.82 -2.24 -7.07
CA GLY A 234 10.90 -2.79 -6.27
C GLY A 234 10.51 -4.10 -5.61
N ASP A 235 11.45 -5.05 -5.61
CA ASP A 235 11.31 -6.40 -5.10
C ASP A 235 10.06 -7.16 -5.61
N PRO A 236 9.69 -7.11 -6.91
CA PRO A 236 8.42 -7.64 -7.40
C PRO A 236 8.22 -9.15 -7.13
N SER A 237 9.30 -9.94 -7.07
CA SER A 237 9.28 -11.38 -6.78
C SER A 237 9.33 -11.75 -5.30
N SER A 238 9.46 -10.76 -4.41
CA SER A 238 9.61 -10.98 -2.98
C SER A 238 8.35 -11.58 -2.36
N GLN A 239 8.58 -12.57 -1.49
CA GLN A 239 7.54 -13.26 -0.72
C GLN A 239 7.19 -12.55 0.59
N LEU A 240 7.92 -11.48 0.94
CA LEU A 240 7.66 -10.66 2.12
C LEU A 240 6.86 -9.42 1.72
N ARG A 241 7.47 -8.61 0.85
CA ARG A 241 6.98 -7.28 0.52
C ARG A 241 7.48 -6.84 -0.84
N ALA A 242 6.75 -5.96 -1.50
CA ALA A 242 7.16 -5.30 -2.74
C ALA A 242 6.58 -3.88 -2.75
N TRP A 243 7.03 -3.05 -3.68
CA TRP A 243 6.38 -1.76 -3.93
C TRP A 243 6.31 -1.45 -5.41
N LYS A 244 5.39 -0.56 -5.78
CA LYS A 244 5.16 -0.12 -7.17
C LYS A 244 4.88 1.37 -7.19
N LEU A 245 5.47 2.09 -8.14
CA LEU A 245 5.15 3.48 -8.43
C LEU A 245 4.77 3.60 -9.91
N TYR A 246 3.61 4.17 -10.21
CA TYR A 246 3.11 4.21 -11.59
C TYR A 246 2.08 5.31 -11.86
N ASP A 247 1.88 5.60 -13.15
CA ASP A 247 0.82 6.51 -13.61
C ASP A 247 -0.53 5.79 -13.68
N LYS A 248 -1.40 6.05 -12.70
CA LYS A 248 -2.74 5.47 -12.64
C LYS A 248 -3.66 5.98 -13.74
N ALA A 249 -3.52 7.23 -14.16
CA ALA A 249 -4.34 7.80 -15.24
C ALA A 249 -4.05 7.09 -16.57
N LEU A 250 -2.76 6.87 -16.85
CA LEU A 250 -2.32 6.13 -18.03
C LEU A 250 -2.78 4.66 -17.98
N GLU A 251 -2.75 4.02 -16.80
CA GLU A 251 -3.27 2.66 -16.63
C GLU A 251 -4.76 2.58 -17.00
N ILE A 252 -5.58 3.50 -16.48
CA ILE A 252 -7.02 3.57 -16.76
C ILE A 252 -7.27 3.73 -18.26
N GLN A 253 -6.58 4.69 -18.88
CA GLN A 253 -6.72 4.99 -20.32
C GLN A 253 -6.42 3.78 -21.20
N ARG A 254 -5.35 3.04 -20.89
CA ARG A 254 -4.91 1.90 -21.71
C ARG A 254 -5.73 0.64 -21.48
N LYS A 255 -6.11 0.36 -20.23
CA LYS A 255 -6.75 -0.91 -19.91
C LYS A 255 -8.17 -1.00 -20.43
N GLY A 256 -8.86 0.11 -20.69
CA GLY A 256 -10.26 0.14 -21.19
C GLY A 256 -11.31 -0.52 -20.27
N LYS A 257 -10.86 -1.28 -19.26
CA LYS A 257 -11.62 -2.13 -18.34
C LYS A 257 -11.99 -1.41 -17.04
N GLN A 258 -11.28 -0.34 -16.69
CA GLN A 258 -11.65 0.55 -15.57
C GLN A 258 -12.43 1.73 -16.13
N ALA A 259 -13.74 1.58 -16.28
CA ALA A 259 -14.60 2.70 -16.65
C ALA A 259 -14.94 3.47 -15.36
N LEU A 260 -14.36 4.67 -15.21
CA LEU A 260 -14.83 5.58 -14.19
C LEU A 260 -16.27 6.01 -14.53
N PRO A 261 -17.18 6.08 -13.55
CA PRO A 261 -18.53 6.58 -13.76
C PRO A 261 -18.52 7.98 -14.40
N LYS A 262 -19.47 8.25 -15.30
CA LYS A 262 -19.65 9.58 -15.92
C LYS A 262 -20.38 10.56 -14.97
N THR A 263 -19.97 10.59 -13.71
CA THR A 263 -20.49 11.48 -12.66
C THR A 263 -19.47 12.57 -12.36
N GLU A 264 -19.88 13.63 -11.63
CA GLU A 264 -18.94 14.67 -11.20
C GLU A 264 -17.84 14.11 -10.28
N ALA A 265 -18.18 13.15 -9.41
CA ALA A 265 -17.19 12.46 -8.59
C ALA A 265 -16.23 11.59 -9.44
N GLY A 266 -16.72 10.95 -10.50
CA GLY A 266 -15.88 10.23 -11.46
C GLY A 266 -14.90 11.13 -12.22
N LYS A 267 -15.35 12.33 -12.62
CA LYS A 267 -14.48 13.36 -13.22
C LYS A 267 -13.44 13.86 -12.20
N ALA A 268 -13.84 14.13 -10.96
CA ALA A 268 -12.93 14.54 -9.90
C ALA A 268 -11.87 13.47 -9.61
N LEU A 269 -12.25 12.20 -9.65
CA LEU A 269 -11.34 11.06 -9.47
C LEU A 269 -10.35 10.91 -10.63
N ALA A 270 -10.80 11.13 -11.88
CA ALA A 270 -9.92 11.17 -13.04
C ALA A 270 -8.91 12.32 -12.93
N HIS A 271 -9.37 13.52 -12.57
CA HIS A 271 -8.51 14.68 -12.35
C HIS A 271 -7.46 14.45 -11.25
N LEU A 272 -7.86 13.80 -10.15
CA LEU A 272 -6.95 13.39 -9.09
C LEU A 272 -5.84 12.47 -9.61
N CYS A 273 -6.15 11.52 -10.51
CA CYS A 273 -5.16 10.65 -11.15
C CYS A 273 -4.22 11.39 -12.11
N GLU A 274 -4.69 12.46 -12.76
CA GLU A 274 -3.85 13.28 -13.63
C GLU A 274 -2.75 14.00 -12.83
N GLN A 275 -3.08 14.44 -11.61
CA GLN A 275 -2.19 15.22 -10.74
C GLN A 275 -1.29 14.37 -9.83
N THR A 276 -1.51 13.06 -9.76
CA THR A 276 -0.81 12.15 -8.83
C THR A 276 -0.19 10.95 -9.54
N VAL A 277 0.85 10.40 -8.92
CA VAL A 277 1.31 9.03 -9.20
C VAL A 277 0.90 8.13 -8.04
N ARG A 278 0.66 6.85 -8.32
CA ARG A 278 0.25 5.91 -7.30
C ARG A 278 1.43 5.11 -6.81
N LEU A 279 1.70 5.20 -5.51
CA LEU A 279 2.67 4.41 -4.78
C LEU A 279 1.94 3.30 -4.03
N GLU A 280 2.22 2.05 -4.36
CA GLU A 280 1.64 0.87 -3.71
C GLU A 280 2.71 0.12 -2.93
N PHE A 281 2.40 -0.25 -1.69
CA PHE A 281 3.16 -1.18 -0.88
C PHE A 281 2.40 -2.49 -0.75
N VAL A 282 3.04 -3.59 -1.15
CA VAL A 282 2.48 -4.94 -1.10
C VAL A 282 3.08 -5.65 0.10
N PHE A 283 2.26 -6.08 1.05
CA PHE A 283 2.65 -6.88 2.20
C PHE A 283 2.08 -8.29 2.08
N ARG A 284 2.92 -9.32 2.21
CA ARG A 284 2.53 -10.72 2.05
C ARG A 284 2.62 -11.49 3.37
N LYS A 285 2.05 -12.70 3.42
CA LYS A 285 1.96 -13.54 4.63
C LYS A 285 3.25 -13.64 5.44
N LYS A 286 4.40 -13.80 4.77
CA LYS A 286 5.69 -13.90 5.47
C LYS A 286 6.10 -12.58 6.15
N TYR A 287 5.71 -11.42 5.62
CA TYR A 287 5.96 -10.14 6.27
C TYR A 287 5.24 -10.09 7.60
N PHE A 288 3.93 -10.40 7.63
CA PHE A 288 3.15 -10.44 8.87
C PHE A 288 3.71 -11.45 9.88
N ALA A 289 4.13 -12.62 9.42
CA ALA A 289 4.73 -13.64 10.29
C ALA A 289 6.06 -13.19 10.93
N ASN A 290 6.86 -12.41 10.19
CA ASN A 290 8.20 -11.98 10.61
C ASN A 290 8.21 -10.59 11.27
N HIS A 291 7.12 -9.83 11.20
CA HIS A 291 7.06 -8.49 11.74
C HIS A 291 7.13 -8.51 13.27
N ALA A 292 8.00 -7.66 13.85
CA ALA A 292 8.23 -7.60 15.29
C ALA A 292 6.92 -7.31 16.08
N TYR A 293 6.06 -6.45 15.53
CA TYR A 293 4.77 -6.10 16.14
C TYR A 293 3.83 -7.31 16.31
N PHE A 294 3.83 -8.25 15.35
CA PHE A 294 2.90 -9.39 15.39
C PHE A 294 3.46 -10.59 16.17
N LYS A 295 4.76 -10.62 16.48
CA LYS A 295 5.41 -11.64 17.32
C LYS A 295 5.12 -13.08 16.83
N GLY A 296 5.08 -13.28 15.51
CA GLY A 296 4.80 -14.59 14.89
C GLY A 296 3.37 -15.10 15.06
N LYS A 297 2.45 -14.28 15.59
CA LYS A 297 1.03 -14.66 15.73
C LYS A 297 0.28 -14.39 14.41
N PRO A 298 -0.76 -15.18 14.10
CA PRO A 298 -1.70 -14.85 13.03
C PRO A 298 -2.23 -13.42 13.18
N VAL A 299 -2.31 -12.72 12.06
CA VAL A 299 -2.79 -11.34 11.99
C VAL A 299 -4.22 -11.37 11.45
N TYR A 300 -5.13 -10.70 12.14
CA TYR A 300 -6.53 -10.57 11.76
C TYR A 300 -6.83 -9.11 11.39
N PRO A 301 -7.83 -8.82 10.55
CA PRO A 301 -8.16 -7.48 10.09
C PRO A 301 -8.24 -6.42 11.20
N MET A 302 -8.88 -6.75 12.33
CA MET A 302 -9.04 -5.84 13.49
C MET A 302 -7.70 -5.39 14.10
N ARG A 303 -6.60 -6.13 13.88
CA ARG A 303 -5.26 -5.78 14.37
C ARG A 303 -4.49 -4.85 13.42
N LEU A 304 -4.99 -4.63 12.21
CA LEU A 304 -4.41 -3.76 11.19
C LEU A 304 -5.26 -2.49 11.11
N THR A 305 -5.18 -1.70 12.17
CA THR A 305 -5.80 -0.36 12.25
C THR A 305 -5.11 0.60 11.26
N ARG A 306 -5.74 1.74 10.97
CA ARG A 306 -5.14 2.81 10.14
C ARG A 306 -3.75 3.18 10.66
N GLU A 307 -3.61 3.33 11.97
CA GLU A 307 -2.34 3.58 12.65
C GLU A 307 -1.30 2.51 12.37
N THR A 308 -1.67 1.24 12.53
CA THR A 308 -0.75 0.12 12.31
C THR A 308 -0.29 0.08 10.85
N ILE A 309 -1.21 0.30 9.90
CA ILE A 309 -0.90 0.32 8.47
C ILE A 309 -0.03 1.53 8.11
N ALA A 310 -0.31 2.71 8.66
CA ALA A 310 0.48 3.92 8.43
C ALA A 310 1.93 3.74 8.90
N TRP A 311 2.12 3.11 10.07
CA TRP A 311 3.45 2.76 10.55
C TRP A 311 4.17 1.77 9.64
N MET A 312 3.49 0.73 9.15
CA MET A 312 4.05 -0.20 8.19
C MET A 312 4.51 0.52 6.91
N VAL A 313 3.72 1.48 6.41
CA VAL A 313 4.09 2.31 5.26
C VAL A 313 5.34 3.15 5.56
N ILE A 314 5.40 3.84 6.71
CA ILE A 314 6.55 4.66 7.10
C ILE A 314 7.83 3.82 7.18
N GLU A 315 7.74 2.62 7.75
CA GLU A 315 8.86 1.66 7.76
C GLU A 315 9.34 1.31 6.34
N GLU A 316 8.42 1.15 5.38
CA GLU A 316 8.81 0.90 3.98
C GLU A 316 9.40 2.15 3.32
N LEU A 317 8.83 3.33 3.54
CA LEU A 317 9.39 4.59 3.02
C LEU A 317 10.83 4.81 3.50
N HIS A 318 11.14 4.50 4.77
CA HIS A 318 12.50 4.60 5.29
C HIS A 318 13.45 3.55 4.70
N ARG A 319 12.91 2.40 4.28
CA ARG A 319 13.68 1.38 3.55
C ARG A 319 13.97 1.76 2.11
N LEU A 320 13.14 2.59 1.49
CA LEU A 320 13.42 3.18 0.19
C LEU A 320 14.61 4.13 0.35
N GLN A 321 15.84 3.61 0.28
CA GLN A 321 17.08 4.38 0.36
C GLN A 321 17.33 5.19 -0.93
N LEU A 322 16.36 6.00 -1.32
CA LEU A 322 16.36 6.76 -2.57
C LEU A 322 17.19 8.04 -2.40
N LYS A 323 18.51 7.90 -2.42
CA LYS A 323 19.46 9.02 -2.47
C LYS A 323 19.58 9.62 -3.88
N GLY A 324 18.47 9.63 -4.63
CA GLY A 324 18.39 10.12 -5.99
C GLY A 324 17.79 11.51 -6.08
N LYS A 325 18.03 12.15 -7.22
CA LYS A 325 17.53 13.50 -7.54
C LYS A 325 16.58 13.39 -8.75
N VAL A 326 15.42 14.02 -8.68
CA VAL A 326 14.49 14.20 -9.81
C VAL A 326 14.79 15.55 -10.43
N HIS A 327 14.87 15.63 -11.75
CA HIS A 327 15.31 16.81 -12.48
C HIS A 327 14.10 17.55 -13.09
N ARG A 328 13.90 18.86 -12.76
CA ARG A 328 12.76 19.67 -13.27
C ARG A 328 13.13 21.02 -13.91
N ARG A 329 12.24 21.58 -14.74
CA ARG A 329 12.36 22.98 -15.24
C ARG A 329 12.00 23.97 -14.12
N TYR A 330 12.73 25.10 -14.05
CA TYR A 330 12.25 26.29 -13.35
C TYR A 330 10.98 26.82 -14.03
N GLY A 331 9.92 27.02 -13.26
CA GLY A 331 8.71 27.71 -13.72
C GLY A 331 8.89 29.22 -13.77
N LEU A 332 7.94 29.93 -14.40
CA LEU A 332 8.00 31.39 -14.55
C LEU A 332 8.18 32.10 -13.19
N ASN A 333 7.38 31.72 -12.18
CA ASN A 333 7.44 32.35 -10.86
C ASN A 333 8.81 32.21 -10.20
N GLU A 334 9.47 31.06 -10.38
CA GLU A 334 10.78 30.82 -9.77
C GLU A 334 11.90 31.49 -10.53
N LEU A 335 11.77 31.58 -11.86
CA LEU A 335 12.64 32.44 -12.67
C LEU A 335 12.54 33.90 -12.21
N LEU A 336 11.34 34.39 -11.92
CA LEU A 336 11.13 35.74 -11.42
C LEU A 336 11.81 36.01 -10.06
N MET A 337 11.98 34.97 -9.23
CA MET A 337 12.73 35.06 -7.96
C MET A 337 14.25 35.18 -8.15
N ILE A 338 14.77 34.85 -9.33
CA ILE A 338 16.19 35.01 -9.67
C ILE A 338 16.43 36.46 -10.14
N PRO A 339 17.51 37.13 -9.71
CA PRO A 339 17.84 38.47 -10.19
C PRO A 339 18.00 38.54 -11.72
N MET A 340 17.55 39.66 -12.29
CA MET A 340 17.40 39.91 -13.74
C MET A 340 18.55 39.41 -14.64
N PRO A 341 19.84 39.67 -14.35
CA PRO A 341 20.91 39.24 -15.26
C PRO A 341 21.13 37.70 -15.26
N TYR A 342 20.86 37.03 -14.14
CA TYR A 342 21.06 35.58 -14.01
C TYR A 342 19.85 34.79 -14.48
N ARG A 343 18.64 35.36 -14.33
CA ARG A 343 17.37 34.77 -14.79
C ARG A 343 17.37 34.53 -16.30
N SER A 344 17.73 35.54 -17.09
CA SER A 344 17.79 35.44 -18.55
C SER A 344 18.82 34.40 -18.98
N THR A 345 20.00 34.43 -18.37
CA THR A 345 21.08 33.45 -18.60
C THR A 345 20.60 32.01 -18.38
N LEU A 346 19.93 31.76 -17.25
CA LEU A 346 19.35 30.46 -16.94
C LEU A 346 18.25 30.09 -17.93
N ALA A 347 17.33 31.02 -18.25
CA ALA A 347 16.25 30.77 -19.21
C ALA A 347 16.79 30.43 -20.61
N HIS A 348 17.86 31.09 -21.07
CA HIS A 348 18.49 30.79 -22.36
C HIS A 348 19.14 29.42 -22.36
N TRP A 349 19.89 29.08 -21.32
CA TRP A 349 20.46 27.74 -21.12
C TRP A 349 19.36 26.67 -21.12
N GLN A 350 18.30 26.91 -20.38
CA GLN A 350 17.13 26.04 -20.28
C GLN A 350 16.46 25.78 -21.64
N ASN A 351 16.49 26.75 -22.56
CA ASN A 351 15.93 26.60 -23.91
C ASN A 351 16.96 26.14 -24.95
N LYS A 352 18.07 25.53 -24.51
CA LYS A 352 19.15 25.01 -25.38
C LYS A 352 19.80 26.08 -26.27
N LEU A 353 19.74 27.34 -25.85
CA LEU A 353 20.43 28.42 -26.53
C LEU A 353 21.89 28.47 -26.05
N LYS A 354 22.80 28.86 -26.95
CA LYS A 354 24.22 29.04 -26.61
C LYS A 354 24.37 30.27 -25.71
N VAL A 355 24.40 30.04 -24.40
CA VAL A 355 24.46 31.09 -23.36
C VAL A 355 25.55 32.13 -23.63
N ARG A 356 26.73 31.68 -24.09
CA ARG A 356 27.87 32.56 -24.38
C ARG A 356 27.54 33.66 -25.38
N ASN A 357 26.60 33.43 -26.31
CA ASN A 357 26.19 34.39 -27.34
C ASN A 357 25.41 35.59 -26.77
N PHE A 358 24.89 35.48 -25.54
CA PHE A 358 24.06 36.50 -24.90
C PHE A 358 24.79 37.28 -23.80
N LEU A 359 26.11 37.05 -23.66
CA LEU A 359 26.94 37.68 -22.63
C LEU A 359 28.07 38.48 -23.28
N GLU A 360 28.29 39.70 -22.80
CA GLU A 360 29.17 40.67 -23.45
C GLU A 360 30.65 40.28 -23.31
N SER A 361 31.03 39.63 -22.21
CA SER A 361 32.43 39.31 -21.91
C SER A 361 32.63 38.00 -21.14
N ASP A 362 33.86 37.48 -21.15
CA ASP A 362 34.24 36.29 -20.36
C ASP A 362 34.19 36.56 -18.85
N GLN A 363 34.41 37.81 -18.42
CA GLN A 363 34.26 38.21 -17.03
C GLN A 363 32.79 38.12 -16.59
N GLU A 364 31.87 38.61 -17.42
CA GLU A 364 30.43 38.50 -17.17
C GLU A 364 29.99 37.03 -17.16
N ALA A 365 30.45 36.23 -18.13
CA ALA A 365 30.23 34.79 -18.17
C ALA A 365 30.64 34.10 -16.86
N LYS A 366 31.86 34.33 -16.39
CA LYS A 366 32.33 33.77 -15.12
C LYS A 366 31.52 34.25 -13.92
N ARG A 367 31.05 35.50 -13.91
CA ARG A 367 30.19 36.05 -12.85
C ARG A 367 28.84 35.33 -12.80
N HIS A 368 28.21 35.15 -13.96
CA HIS A 368 26.89 34.50 -14.07
C HIS A 368 26.97 33.02 -13.69
N TRP A 369 27.99 32.32 -14.19
CA TRP A 369 28.25 30.93 -13.82
C TRP A 369 28.49 30.77 -12.33
N ARG A 370 29.33 31.60 -11.70
CA ARG A 370 29.57 31.54 -10.24
C ARG A 370 28.28 31.72 -9.45
N TYR A 371 27.44 32.70 -9.83
CA TYR A 371 26.18 32.92 -9.15
C TYR A 371 25.26 31.69 -9.25
N LEU A 372 25.01 31.21 -10.46
CA LEU A 372 24.09 30.11 -10.72
C LEU A 372 24.61 28.78 -10.15
N LYS A 373 25.92 28.51 -10.24
CA LYS A 373 26.54 27.31 -9.67
C LYS A 373 26.51 27.31 -8.15
N ASN A 374 26.84 28.42 -7.50
CA ASN A 374 26.93 28.49 -6.04
C ASN A 374 25.57 28.61 -5.37
N ARG A 375 24.62 29.33 -5.97
CA ARG A 375 23.29 29.55 -5.39
C ARG A 375 22.28 28.48 -5.76
N LEU A 376 22.35 27.97 -6.99
CA LEU A 376 21.35 27.07 -7.55
C LEU A 376 21.91 25.69 -7.92
N GLY A 377 23.24 25.48 -7.85
CA GLY A 377 23.88 24.23 -8.26
C GLY A 377 23.97 24.03 -9.77
N VAL A 378 23.54 25.00 -10.58
CA VAL A 378 23.39 24.85 -12.04
C VAL A 378 24.68 25.25 -12.78
N ASP A 379 25.11 24.41 -13.72
CA ASP A 379 26.24 24.70 -14.60
C ASP A 379 25.78 25.13 -16.01
N VAL A 380 25.64 26.44 -16.21
CA VAL A 380 25.10 27.00 -17.47
C VAL A 380 26.06 26.97 -18.66
N PHE A 381 27.30 26.49 -18.49
CA PHE A 381 28.25 26.29 -19.59
C PHE A 381 28.52 24.81 -19.90
N GLY A 382 27.99 23.90 -19.09
CA GLY A 382 27.87 22.50 -19.47
C GLY A 382 26.82 22.32 -20.58
N GLU A 383 26.67 21.08 -21.07
CA GLU A 383 25.59 20.77 -21.99
C GLU A 383 24.25 21.18 -21.37
N PRO A 384 23.43 22.01 -22.06
CA PRO A 384 22.09 22.27 -21.61
C PRO A 384 21.36 20.94 -21.61
N PRO A 385 20.76 20.55 -20.49
CA PRO A 385 20.14 19.25 -20.37
C PRO A 385 19.03 19.11 -21.40
N ALA A 386 18.84 17.88 -21.91
CA ALA A 386 17.83 17.62 -22.93
C ALA A 386 16.42 18.04 -22.47
N GLU A 387 16.18 18.00 -21.16
CA GLU A 387 15.08 18.58 -20.39
C GLU A 387 15.64 19.09 -19.05
N ILE A 388 15.24 20.27 -18.55
CA ILE A 388 16.00 20.95 -17.48
C ILE A 388 16.02 20.24 -16.13
N GLU A 389 17.20 20.32 -15.52
CA GLU A 389 17.68 19.59 -14.36
C GLU A 389 17.85 20.47 -13.12
N LEU A 390 16.79 20.56 -12.31
CA LEU A 390 16.88 20.93 -10.89
C LEU A 390 16.78 19.68 -10.02
N PRO A 391 17.76 19.36 -9.17
CA PRO A 391 17.70 18.18 -8.34
C PRO A 391 16.72 18.34 -7.17
N ILE A 392 15.51 17.81 -7.31
CA ILE A 392 14.57 17.59 -6.20
C ILE A 392 14.94 16.29 -5.51
N SER A 393 15.07 16.30 -4.19
CA SER A 393 15.31 15.06 -3.45
C SER A 393 14.12 14.12 -3.60
N LEU A 394 14.36 12.86 -3.99
CA LEU A 394 13.31 11.85 -4.01
C LEU A 394 12.69 11.62 -2.63
N LEU A 395 13.47 11.82 -1.57
CA LEU A 395 12.98 11.77 -0.19
C LEU A 395 12.01 12.91 0.11
N GLU A 396 12.20 14.08 -0.50
CA GLU A 396 11.24 15.19 -0.38
C GLU A 396 9.97 14.88 -1.17
N VAL A 397 10.08 14.33 -2.40
CA VAL A 397 8.89 13.99 -3.20
C VAL A 397 8.04 12.91 -2.53
N LEU A 398 8.67 11.85 -2.00
CA LEU A 398 7.98 10.76 -1.31
C LEU A 398 7.72 11.06 0.18
N HIS A 399 7.93 12.31 0.60
CA HIS A 399 7.64 12.75 1.95
C HIS A 399 6.11 12.73 2.20
N PRO A 400 5.64 12.36 3.41
CA PRO A 400 4.21 12.34 3.73
C PRO A 400 3.42 13.62 3.45
N ASN A 401 4.09 14.78 3.46
CA ASN A 401 3.48 16.08 3.10
C ASN A 401 2.99 16.15 1.65
N ASN A 402 3.54 15.31 0.76
CA ASN A 402 3.15 15.24 -0.64
C ASN A 402 2.10 14.15 -0.91
N PHE A 403 1.65 13.44 0.13
CA PHE A 403 0.58 12.47 -0.02
C PHE A 403 -0.77 13.19 -0.07
N VAL A 404 -1.63 12.73 -0.97
CA VAL A 404 -2.92 13.34 -1.23
C VAL A 404 -4.02 12.43 -0.70
N PRO A 405 -4.78 12.85 0.31
CA PRO A 405 -5.93 12.07 0.77
C PRO A 405 -7.02 12.09 -0.30
N VAL A 406 -7.81 11.02 -0.38
CA VAL A 406 -8.99 11.01 -1.24
C VAL A 406 -9.97 12.10 -0.73
N PRO A 407 -10.39 13.05 -1.58
CA PRO A 407 -11.32 14.10 -1.21
C PRO A 407 -12.61 13.56 -0.59
N ALA A 408 -13.14 14.27 0.42
CA ALA A 408 -14.39 13.88 1.09
C ALA A 408 -15.58 13.80 0.12
N SER A 409 -15.61 14.65 -0.91
CA SER A 409 -16.63 14.60 -1.97
C SER A 409 -16.62 13.30 -2.76
N ILE A 410 -15.44 12.69 -2.98
CA ILE A 410 -15.32 11.37 -3.61
C ILE A 410 -15.74 10.28 -2.62
N LYS A 411 -15.31 10.36 -1.35
CA LYS A 411 -15.66 9.38 -0.31
C LYS A 411 -17.17 9.31 -0.04
N ALA A 412 -17.87 10.43 -0.18
CA ALA A 412 -19.31 10.53 0.05
C ALA A 412 -20.16 9.99 -1.13
N ASP A 413 -19.58 9.83 -2.32
CA ASP A 413 -20.30 9.39 -3.51
C ASP A 413 -20.19 7.87 -3.68
N ALA A 414 -21.28 7.16 -3.38
CA ALA A 414 -21.37 5.71 -3.47
C ALA A 414 -21.17 5.15 -4.89
N SER A 415 -21.26 5.98 -5.94
CA SER A 415 -20.98 5.54 -7.31
C SER A 415 -19.49 5.28 -7.58
N VAL A 416 -18.61 5.93 -6.80
CA VAL A 416 -17.14 5.87 -6.97
C VAL A 416 -16.40 5.44 -5.70
N PHE A 417 -17.11 5.26 -4.59
CA PHE A 417 -16.51 4.87 -3.32
C PHE A 417 -17.42 3.92 -2.55
N HIS A 418 -17.04 2.65 -2.50
CA HIS A 418 -17.79 1.60 -1.82
C HIS A 418 -17.56 1.66 -0.30
N GLN A 419 -18.65 1.61 0.45
CA GLN A 419 -18.65 1.45 1.91
C GLN A 419 -19.77 0.51 2.34
N SER A 420 -19.52 -0.24 3.41
CA SER A 420 -20.52 -1.08 4.07
C SER A 420 -20.61 -0.77 5.56
N ASP A 421 -21.83 -0.78 6.10
CA ASP A 421 -22.05 -0.68 7.54
C ASP A 421 -21.75 -2.02 8.23
N MET A 422 -20.61 -2.05 8.92
CA MET A 422 -20.14 -3.23 9.66
C MET A 422 -20.90 -3.50 10.95
N ASN A 423 -21.47 -2.48 11.58
CA ASN A 423 -22.35 -2.66 12.73
C ASN A 423 -23.64 -3.35 12.28
N ALA A 424 -24.26 -2.88 11.21
CA ALA A 424 -25.42 -3.55 10.61
C ALA A 424 -25.07 -4.97 10.10
N ALA A 425 -23.87 -5.18 9.57
CA ALA A 425 -23.39 -6.52 9.22
C ALA A 425 -23.32 -7.44 10.46
N LEU A 426 -22.76 -6.97 11.57
CA LEU A 426 -22.69 -7.73 12.81
C LEU A 426 -24.08 -8.01 13.39
N GLN A 427 -24.94 -6.99 13.52
CA GLN A 427 -26.31 -7.15 14.04
C GLN A 427 -27.12 -8.17 13.24
N ARG A 428 -26.96 -8.17 11.91
CA ARG A 428 -27.56 -9.21 11.04
C ARG A 428 -27.06 -10.62 11.34
N GLN A 429 -25.79 -10.81 11.74
CA GLN A 429 -25.31 -12.13 12.17
C GLN A 429 -25.84 -12.48 13.57
N LEU A 430 -25.82 -11.53 14.50
CA LEU A 430 -26.27 -11.75 15.88
C LEU A 430 -27.77 -12.07 15.95
N SER A 431 -28.62 -11.39 15.18
CA SER A 431 -30.06 -11.66 15.10
C SER A 431 -30.38 -13.11 14.71
N LYS A 432 -29.50 -13.74 13.90
CA LYS A 432 -29.61 -15.13 13.45
C LYS A 432 -29.02 -16.16 14.43
N MET A 433 -28.49 -15.70 15.57
CA MET A 433 -27.94 -16.54 16.63
C MET A 433 -28.91 -16.62 17.82
N ASP A 434 -29.03 -17.81 18.41
CA ASP A 434 -29.75 -18.00 19.67
C ASP A 434 -29.09 -17.20 20.80
N ARG A 435 -29.88 -16.72 21.77
CA ARG A 435 -29.40 -15.87 22.88
C ARG A 435 -28.28 -16.55 23.67
N LYS A 436 -28.32 -17.88 23.83
CA LYS A 436 -27.27 -18.67 24.50
C LYS A 436 -25.94 -18.70 23.73
N ALA A 437 -25.97 -18.48 22.42
CA ALA A 437 -24.77 -18.42 21.57
C ALA A 437 -24.17 -16.99 21.47
N ARG A 438 -24.89 -15.97 21.94
CA ARG A 438 -24.43 -14.57 21.97
C ARG A 438 -23.57 -14.34 23.23
N GLY A 439 -22.33 -14.80 23.20
CA GLY A 439 -21.38 -14.53 24.28
C GLY A 439 -21.04 -13.03 24.42
N VAL A 440 -20.59 -12.61 25.60
CA VAL A 440 -20.23 -11.21 25.95
C VAL A 440 -19.16 -10.62 25.01
N GLY A 441 -18.38 -11.44 24.31
CA GLY A 441 -17.33 -11.01 23.37
C GLY A 441 -17.81 -10.55 21.99
N LEU A 442 -19.12 -10.56 21.71
CA LEU A 442 -19.70 -10.29 20.38
C LEU A 442 -20.26 -8.86 20.19
N VAL A 443 -19.87 -7.90 21.04
CA VAL A 443 -20.19 -6.48 20.85
C VAL A 443 -19.33 -5.90 19.71
N TRP A 444 -19.93 -5.13 18.79
CA TRP A 444 -19.15 -4.38 17.79
C TRP A 444 -18.34 -3.31 18.53
N VAL A 445 -17.05 -3.31 18.29
CA VAL A 445 -16.17 -2.20 18.67
C VAL A 445 -15.59 -1.75 17.35
N ASP A 446 -15.90 -0.51 16.96
CA ASP A 446 -15.32 0.07 15.76
C ASP A 446 -13.80 0.13 15.94
N PRO A 447 -13.00 -0.60 15.13
CA PRO A 447 -11.55 -0.56 15.25
C PRO A 447 -10.95 0.76 14.75
N TYR A 448 -11.78 1.65 14.21
CA TYR A 448 -11.40 2.91 13.57
C TYR A 448 -12.12 4.14 14.13
N SER A 449 -12.93 4.00 15.18
CA SER A 449 -13.57 5.12 15.87
C SER A 449 -12.51 5.98 16.57
N ASP A 450 -12.50 7.28 16.31
CA ASP A 450 -11.66 8.21 17.04
C ASP A 450 -12.20 8.35 18.48
N PRO A 451 -11.39 8.27 19.54
CA PRO A 451 -11.88 8.41 20.93
C PRO A 451 -12.54 9.78 21.22
N LEU A 452 -12.46 10.72 20.29
CA LEU A 452 -13.01 12.06 20.38
C LEU A 452 -14.42 12.19 19.75
N ASP A 453 -14.84 11.23 18.92
CA ASP A 453 -16.16 11.26 18.26
C ASP A 453 -17.30 10.70 19.14
N GLU A 454 -16.99 10.02 20.24
CA GLU A 454 -18.00 9.55 21.23
C GLU A 454 -18.42 10.63 22.25
N ALA A 455 -17.87 11.86 22.14
CA ALA A 455 -18.15 12.97 23.07
C ALA A 455 -18.90 14.15 22.44
N ALA A 456 -19.49 13.99 21.25
CA ALA A 456 -20.30 15.00 20.56
C ALA A 456 -21.81 14.68 20.65
#